data_AF-A0A397FGR7-F1
#
_entry.id   AF-A0A397FGR7-F1
#
_cell.length_a   1.000
_cell.length_b   1.000
_cell.length_c   1.000
_cell.angle_alpha   90.00
_cell.angle_beta   90.00
_cell.angle_gamma   90.00
#
_symmetry.space_group_name_H-M   'P 1'
#
loop_
_entity.id
_entity.type
_entity.pdbx_description
1 polymer ?
#
loop_
_entity_poly.entity_id
_entity_poly.type
_entity_poly.pdbx_seq_one_letter_code
_entity_poly.pdbx_strand_id
1 'polypeptide(L)'
;MEPDTKYALHHATDPSTLKWAATIKLTPEVLQKLQAGSVSIRFAAEKTETSVLRVDGESFELLSFQEDRSVSHLCTLKREQPSSSAGGGEGYAFHETGRIAKKLLVQRMLDGTEKDRLKDRHAQCVVDSKARSSILLDDKPATGSKTKARLKRQVIYLDPSSLKSTSSAPSTSARKRCVYSFITSVVN
;
A
#
# COMPACT_ATOMS: atom_id res chain seq x y z
N MET A 1 17.17 15.15 16.01
CA MET A 1 17.67 15.08 17.40
C MET A 1 18.59 16.27 17.55
N GLU A 2 18.38 17.07 18.59
CA GLU A 2 19.24 18.23 18.82
C GLU A 2 20.60 17.73 19.33
N PRO A 3 21.71 18.27 18.81
CA PRO A 3 23.04 17.96 19.33
C PRO A 3 23.13 18.44 20.79
N ASP A 4 23.81 17.66 21.63
CA ASP A 4 24.07 17.95 23.05
C ASP A 4 22.85 17.94 24.01
N THR A 5 21.67 17.53 23.54
CA THR A 5 20.48 17.32 24.38
C THR A 5 20.47 15.91 24.99
N LYS A 6 20.19 15.79 26.29
CA LYS A 6 20.08 14.49 26.96
C LYS A 6 18.74 13.83 26.64
N TYR A 7 18.79 12.55 26.27
CA TYR A 7 17.60 11.72 26.03
C TYR A 7 17.62 10.51 26.96
N ALA A 8 16.50 10.27 27.66
CA ALA A 8 16.31 9.11 28.51
C ALA A 8 15.09 8.30 28.11
N LEU A 9 15.16 6.98 28.23
CA LEU A 9 14.01 6.08 28.02
C LEU A 9 13.70 5.36 29.33
N HIS A 10 12.50 5.61 29.85
CA HIS A 10 11.98 4.96 31.05
C HIS A 10 10.94 3.92 30.66
N HIS A 11 11.25 2.66 30.95
CA HIS A 11 10.30 1.56 30.83
C HIS A 11 9.30 1.62 31.98
N ALA A 12 8.08 1.14 31.74
CA ALA A 12 7.07 1.09 32.78
C ALA A 12 7.46 0.02 33.81
N THR A 13 7.60 0.43 35.08
CA THR A 13 7.94 -0.49 36.18
C THR A 13 6.76 -1.40 36.53
N ASP A 14 5.53 -0.90 36.42
CA ASP A 14 4.31 -1.63 36.77
C ASP A 14 3.44 -1.93 35.54
N PRO A 15 3.15 -3.20 35.24
CA PRO A 15 2.39 -3.58 34.05
C PRO A 15 0.92 -3.14 34.09
N SER A 16 0.36 -2.85 35.26
CA SER A 16 -1.02 -2.35 35.43
C SER A 16 -1.20 -0.91 34.93
N THR A 17 -0.12 -0.16 34.77
CA THR A 17 -0.15 1.23 34.26
C THR A 17 -0.14 1.30 32.73
N LEU A 18 0.16 0.19 32.05
CA LEU A 18 0.27 0.12 30.61
C LEU A 18 -1.10 0.07 29.94
N LYS A 19 -1.36 1.06 29.08
CA LYS A 19 -2.57 1.08 28.25
C LYS A 19 -2.44 0.12 27.07
N TRP A 20 -3.54 -0.54 26.72
CA TRP A 20 -3.67 -1.24 25.46
C TRP A 20 -3.84 -0.24 24.32
N ALA A 21 -3.10 -0.41 23.23
CA ALA A 21 -3.23 0.42 22.04
C ALA A 21 -3.27 -0.42 20.77
N ALA A 22 -3.87 0.14 19.72
CA ALA A 22 -3.82 -0.40 18.37
C ALA A 22 -3.61 0.73 17.35
N THR A 23 -2.84 0.44 16.31
CA THR A 23 -2.61 1.38 15.21
C THR A 23 -3.61 1.10 14.10
N ILE A 24 -4.33 2.13 13.66
CA ILE A 24 -5.28 2.02 12.53
C ILE A 24 -4.67 2.67 11.30
N LYS A 25 -4.49 1.88 10.23
CA LYS A 25 -4.08 2.37 8.92
C LYS A 25 -5.31 2.70 8.09
N LEU A 26 -5.52 4.00 7.91
CA LEU A 26 -6.64 4.55 7.14
C LEU A 26 -6.27 4.70 5.66
N THR A 27 -7.24 4.53 4.79
CA THR A 27 -7.12 4.97 3.39
C THR A 27 -7.32 6.50 3.32
N PRO A 28 -6.78 7.19 2.30
CA PRO A 28 -6.95 8.65 2.15
C PRO A 28 -8.42 9.08 2.12
N GLU A 29 -9.28 8.28 1.49
CA GLU A 29 -10.73 8.52 1.42
C GLU A 29 -11.37 8.54 2.82
N VAL A 30 -11.00 7.58 3.67
CA VAL A 30 -11.53 7.48 5.05
C VAL A 30 -10.96 8.59 5.93
N LEU A 31 -9.68 8.93 5.76
CA LEU A 31 -9.04 10.02 6.49
C LEU A 31 -9.74 11.36 6.22
N GLN A 32 -10.13 11.63 4.98
CA GLN A 32 -10.87 12.84 4.62
C GLN A 32 -12.24 12.90 5.31
N LYS A 33 -12.97 11.79 5.36
CA LYS A 33 -14.29 11.72 6.02
C LYS A 33 -14.20 11.86 7.54
N LEU A 34 -13.13 11.33 8.13
CA LEU A 34 -12.85 11.39 9.57
C LEU A 34 -12.65 12.81 10.11
N GLN A 35 -12.22 13.76 9.28
CA GLN A 35 -11.98 15.14 9.72
C GLN A 35 -13.27 15.89 10.11
N ALA A 36 -14.42 15.47 9.60
CA ALA A 36 -15.72 16.13 9.81
C ALA A 36 -16.82 15.20 10.36
N GLY A 37 -16.60 13.88 10.34
CA GLY A 37 -17.63 12.88 10.63
C GLY A 37 -17.47 12.18 12.00
N SER A 38 -18.53 11.49 12.39
CA SER A 38 -18.50 10.55 13.52
C SER A 38 -17.93 9.19 13.08
N VAL A 39 -17.17 8.56 13.97
CA VAL A 39 -16.61 7.22 13.76
C VAL A 39 -17.07 6.25 14.84
N SER A 40 -17.41 5.03 14.41
CA SER A 40 -17.61 3.90 15.33
C SER A 40 -16.86 2.68 14.83
N ILE A 41 -16.30 1.91 15.77
CA ILE A 41 -15.56 0.69 15.50
C ILE A 41 -16.29 -0.45 16.19
N ARG A 42 -16.64 -1.49 15.43
CA ARG A 42 -17.19 -2.74 15.96
C ARG A 42 -16.20 -3.85 15.72
N PHE A 43 -15.69 -4.43 16.80
CA PHE A 43 -14.86 -5.63 16.73
C PHE A 43 -15.75 -6.87 16.66
N ALA A 44 -15.43 -7.78 15.75
CA ALA A 44 -16.03 -9.09 15.69
C ALA A 44 -15.58 -9.93 16.91
N ALA A 45 -16.52 -10.60 17.56
CA ALA A 45 -16.22 -11.53 18.65
C ALA A 45 -15.78 -12.89 18.12
N GLU A 46 -16.36 -13.32 16.99
CA GLU A 46 -16.08 -14.58 16.34
C GLU A 46 -15.19 -14.41 15.12
N LYS A 47 -14.44 -15.46 14.76
CA LYS A 47 -13.56 -15.45 13.58
C LYS A 47 -14.32 -15.46 12.24
N THR A 48 -15.59 -15.82 12.28
CA THR A 48 -16.53 -15.87 11.14
C THR A 48 -17.05 -14.49 10.76
N GLU A 49 -17.06 -13.56 11.73
CA GLU A 49 -17.51 -12.19 11.54
C GLU A 49 -16.31 -11.27 11.23
N THR A 50 -16.52 -10.28 10.38
CA THR A 50 -15.51 -9.26 10.09
C THR A 50 -15.67 -8.07 11.03
N SER A 51 -14.54 -7.53 11.50
CA SER A 51 -14.58 -6.27 12.25
C SER A 51 -14.90 -5.13 11.29
N VAL A 52 -15.69 -4.15 11.73
CA VAL A 52 -16.22 -3.09 10.86
C VAL A 52 -15.92 -1.71 11.45
N LEU A 53 -15.34 -0.84 10.62
CA LEU A 53 -15.22 0.60 10.85
C LEU A 53 -16.39 1.29 10.14
N ARG A 54 -17.19 2.06 10.86
CA ARG A 54 -18.24 2.89 10.26
C ARG A 54 -17.84 4.36 10.34
N VAL A 55 -17.78 5.01 9.18
CA VAL A 55 -17.47 6.44 9.04
C VAL A 55 -18.59 7.08 8.23
N ASP A 56 -19.29 8.04 8.83
CA ASP A 56 -20.35 8.82 8.14
C ASP A 56 -21.41 7.94 7.41
N GLY A 57 -21.84 6.86 8.06
CA GLY A 57 -22.82 5.92 7.52
C GLY A 57 -22.25 4.82 6.59
N GLU A 58 -21.03 4.99 6.07
CA GLU A 58 -20.35 3.97 5.26
C GLU A 58 -19.62 2.94 6.14
N SER A 59 -19.63 1.69 5.70
CA SER A 59 -19.00 0.57 6.43
C SER A 59 -17.76 0.07 5.69
N PHE A 60 -16.66 -0.07 6.44
CA PHE A 60 -15.38 -0.54 5.97
C PHE A 60 -14.96 -1.76 6.78
N GLU A 61 -14.30 -2.71 6.14
CA GLU A 61 -13.74 -3.88 6.80
C GLU A 61 -12.44 -3.51 7.53
N LEU A 62 -12.27 -4.04 8.75
CA LEU A 62 -11.08 -3.90 9.57
C LEU A 62 -10.37 -5.24 9.66
N LEU A 63 -9.24 -5.36 8.97
CA LEU A 63 -8.36 -6.51 9.10
C LEU A 63 -7.46 -6.32 10.31
N SER A 64 -7.48 -7.28 11.23
CA SER A 64 -6.72 -7.24 12.48
C SER A 64 -5.47 -8.10 12.39
N PHE A 65 -4.31 -7.48 12.59
CA PHE A 65 -3.00 -8.14 12.67
C PHE A 65 -2.43 -7.98 14.07
N GLN A 66 -1.82 -9.02 14.61
CA GLN A 66 -1.10 -8.94 15.88
C GLN A 66 0.24 -8.24 15.65
N GLU A 67 0.60 -7.32 16.54
CA GLU A 67 1.90 -6.65 16.55
C GLU A 67 2.79 -7.27 17.64
N ASP A 68 4.11 -7.19 17.44
CA ASP A 68 5.06 -7.67 18.43
C ASP A 68 5.13 -6.72 19.63
N ARG A 69 4.76 -7.26 20.80
CA ARG A 69 4.70 -6.52 22.06
C ARG A 69 6.07 -6.20 22.66
N SER A 70 7.14 -6.78 22.12
CA SER A 70 8.52 -6.53 22.56
C SER A 70 9.15 -5.32 21.87
N VAL A 71 8.58 -4.86 20.75
CA VAL A 71 9.11 -3.76 19.94
C VAL A 71 8.16 -2.56 19.92
N SER A 72 6.85 -2.82 19.90
CA SER A 72 5.85 -1.78 19.64
C SER A 72 5.34 -1.13 20.95
N HIS A 73 6.09 -0.14 21.43
CA HIS A 73 5.77 0.63 22.64
C HIS A 73 5.07 1.95 22.31
N LEU A 74 4.11 2.34 23.16
CA LEU A 74 3.51 3.67 23.16
C LEU A 74 4.23 4.52 24.21
N CYS A 75 5.01 5.51 23.76
CA CYS A 75 5.77 6.37 24.65
C CYS A 75 5.24 7.81 24.64
N THR A 76 5.21 8.45 25.81
CA THR A 76 4.98 9.89 25.93
C THR A 76 6.29 10.61 26.10
N LEU A 77 6.54 11.62 25.27
CA LEU A 77 7.68 12.51 25.37
C LEU A 77 7.40 13.59 26.43
N LYS A 78 8.30 13.72 27.40
CA LYS A 78 8.26 14.77 28.42
C LYS A 78 9.56 15.58 28.37
N ARG A 79 9.46 16.90 28.43
CA ARG A 79 10.63 17.78 28.62
C ARG A 79 11.05 17.73 30.08
N GLU A 80 12.31 17.41 30.31
CA GLU A 80 12.92 17.40 31.64
C GLU A 80 13.53 18.79 31.89
N GLN A 81 13.04 19.49 32.90
CA GLN A 81 13.61 20.76 33.31
C GLN A 81 14.89 20.54 34.11
N PRO A 82 15.87 21.44 34.01
CA PRO A 82 17.12 21.33 34.76
C PRO A 82 16.80 21.28 36.25
N SER A 83 17.22 20.20 36.92
CA SER A 83 17.10 20.09 38.37
C SER A 83 18.08 21.06 39.03
N SER A 84 17.61 21.82 40.01
CA SER A 84 18.36 22.91 40.66
C SER A 84 19.59 22.44 41.47
N SER A 85 19.86 21.14 41.53
CA SER A 85 20.89 20.54 42.40
C SER A 85 21.93 19.66 41.69
N ALA A 86 21.83 19.46 40.38
CA ALA A 86 22.87 18.80 39.59
C ALA A 86 22.97 19.53 38.25
N GLY A 87 24.18 19.77 37.75
CA GLY A 87 24.45 20.48 36.49
C GLY A 87 23.95 19.78 35.21
N GLY A 88 22.69 19.34 35.19
CA GLY A 88 22.00 18.73 34.08
C GLY A 88 21.36 19.81 33.22
N GLY A 89 21.89 19.99 32.01
CA GLY A 89 21.23 20.76 30.97
C GLY A 89 19.85 20.19 30.61
N GLU A 90 19.07 20.99 29.87
CA GLU A 90 17.74 20.60 29.42
C GLU A 90 17.76 19.28 28.64
N GLY A 91 16.74 18.46 28.85
CA GLY A 91 16.65 17.13 28.26
C GLY A 91 15.22 16.70 27.94
N TYR A 92 15.10 15.55 27.32
CA TYR A 92 13.83 14.90 27.01
C TYR A 92 13.81 13.46 27.52
N ALA A 93 12.71 13.08 28.15
CA ALA A 93 12.47 11.74 28.66
C ALA A 93 11.28 11.11 27.94
N PHE A 94 11.45 9.89 27.45
CA PHE A 94 10.39 9.05 26.93
C PHE A 94 9.92 8.11 28.02
N HIS A 95 8.65 8.17 28.37
CA HIS A 95 8.04 7.24 29.33
C HIS A 95 7.16 6.25 28.57
N GLU A 96 7.39 4.95 28.75
CA GLU A 96 6.50 3.90 28.25
C GLU A 96 5.14 4.01 28.96
N THR A 97 4.07 4.23 28.18
CA THR A 97 2.70 4.41 28.69
C THR A 97 1.75 3.32 28.23
N GLY A 98 2.14 2.52 27.26
CA GLY A 98 1.31 1.44 26.74
C GLY A 98 2.05 0.58 25.74
N ARG A 99 1.36 -0.47 25.27
CA ARG A 99 1.87 -1.37 24.24
C ARG A 99 0.89 -1.46 23.09
N ILE A 100 1.43 -1.33 21.89
CA ILE A 100 0.66 -1.48 20.66
C ILE A 100 0.56 -2.98 20.39
N ALA A 101 -0.62 -3.54 20.62
CA ALA A 101 -0.84 -4.97 20.52
C ALA A 101 -1.35 -5.40 19.14
N LYS A 102 -2.00 -4.48 18.41
CA LYS A 102 -2.61 -4.77 17.11
C LYS A 102 -2.40 -3.66 16.11
N LYS A 103 -2.37 -4.06 14.85
CA LYS A 103 -2.45 -3.19 13.69
C LYS A 103 -3.72 -3.51 12.92
N LEU A 104 -4.54 -2.50 12.71
CA LEU A 104 -5.79 -2.59 12.00
C LEU A 104 -5.64 -1.95 10.62
N LEU A 105 -5.96 -2.70 9.57
CA LEU A 105 -5.97 -2.18 8.20
C LEU A 105 -7.41 -1.97 7.75
N VAL A 106 -7.73 -0.76 7.31
CA VAL A 106 -9.03 -0.44 6.75
C VAL A 106 -9.07 -0.85 5.28
N GLN A 107 -10.04 -1.68 4.94
CA GLN A 107 -10.30 -2.13 3.58
C GLN A 107 -11.73 -1.76 3.19
N ARG A 108 -11.91 -1.20 2.00
CA ARG A 108 -13.24 -0.92 1.46
C ARG A 108 -13.94 -2.24 1.10
N MET A 109 -15.18 -2.39 1.54
CA MET A 109 -16.02 -3.51 1.14
C MET A 109 -16.41 -3.34 -0.34
N LEU A 110 -16.31 -4.42 -1.10
CA LEU A 110 -16.78 -4.43 -2.50
C LEU A 110 -18.30 -4.61 -2.51
N ASP A 111 -18.99 -3.68 -3.17
CA ASP A 111 -20.42 -3.82 -3.44
C ASP A 111 -20.67 -4.99 -4.42
N GLY A 112 -21.86 -5.60 -4.37
CA GLY A 112 -22.19 -6.75 -5.22
C GLY A 112 -21.99 -6.47 -6.72
N THR A 113 -22.33 -5.27 -7.15
CA THR A 113 -22.12 -4.78 -8.53
C THR A 113 -20.64 -4.67 -8.89
N GLU A 114 -19.82 -4.13 -7.98
CA GLU A 114 -18.39 -3.99 -8.21
C GLU A 114 -17.67 -5.34 -8.18
N LYS A 115 -18.13 -6.25 -7.31
CA LYS A 115 -17.68 -7.64 -7.28
C LYS A 115 -17.93 -8.32 -8.62
N ASP A 116 -19.12 -8.19 -9.20
CA ASP A 116 -19.44 -8.80 -10.49
C ASP A 116 -18.68 -8.14 -11.64
N ARG A 117 -18.54 -6.80 -11.64
CA ARG A 117 -17.67 -6.09 -12.61
C ARG A 117 -16.22 -6.58 -12.57
N LEU A 118 -15.70 -6.92 -11.39
CA LEU A 118 -14.35 -7.47 -11.24
C LEU A 118 -14.25 -8.89 -11.81
N LYS A 119 -15.27 -9.74 -11.57
CA LYS A 119 -15.33 -11.09 -12.13
C LYS A 119 -15.39 -11.07 -13.66
N ASP A 120 -16.23 -10.21 -14.24
CA ASP A 120 -16.38 -10.08 -15.69
C ASP A 120 -15.07 -9.63 -16.34
N ARG A 121 -14.39 -8.65 -15.72
CA ARG A 121 -13.06 -8.20 -16.17
C ARG A 121 -12.04 -9.34 -16.12
N HIS A 122 -12.07 -10.16 -15.07
CA HIS A 122 -11.17 -11.30 -14.97
C HIS A 122 -11.47 -12.35 -16.06
N ALA A 123 -12.74 -12.69 -16.27
CA ALA A 123 -13.16 -13.61 -17.32
C ALA A 123 -12.70 -13.12 -18.71
N GLN A 124 -12.88 -11.84 -19.00
CA GLN A 124 -12.41 -11.24 -20.24
C GLN A 124 -10.88 -11.31 -20.38
N CYS A 125 -10.13 -10.99 -19.33
CA CYS A 125 -8.66 -11.12 -19.34
C CYS A 125 -8.20 -12.57 -19.60
N VAL A 126 -8.90 -13.57 -19.07
CA VAL A 126 -8.59 -14.99 -19.32
C VAL A 126 -8.85 -15.35 -20.79
N VAL A 127 -9.97 -14.89 -21.37
CA VAL A 127 -10.26 -15.10 -22.80
C VAL A 127 -9.21 -14.42 -23.67
N ASP A 128 -8.87 -13.17 -23.38
CA ASP A 128 -7.86 -12.41 -24.13
C ASP A 128 -6.49 -13.07 -24.04
N SER A 129 -6.12 -13.59 -22.86
CA SER A 129 -4.86 -14.31 -22.66
C SER A 129 -4.84 -15.62 -23.45
N LYS A 130 -5.92 -16.40 -23.43
CA LYS A 130 -6.07 -17.61 -24.25
C LYS A 130 -6.03 -17.30 -25.74
N ALA A 131 -6.71 -16.25 -26.20
CA ALA A 131 -6.69 -15.85 -27.61
C ALA A 131 -5.28 -15.46 -28.08
N ARG A 132 -4.49 -14.84 -27.21
CA ARG A 132 -3.08 -14.51 -27.50
C ARG A 132 -2.17 -15.73 -27.49
N SER A 133 -2.41 -16.71 -26.61
CA SER A 133 -1.63 -17.96 -26.58
C SER A 133 -2.07 -18.96 -27.67
N SER A 134 -3.29 -18.83 -28.19
CA SER A 134 -3.83 -19.67 -29.26
C SER A 134 -3.58 -19.15 -30.67
N ILE A 135 -2.78 -18.09 -30.85
CA ILE A 135 -2.12 -17.85 -32.14
C ILE A 135 -1.10 -18.98 -32.32
N LEU A 136 -1.60 -20.13 -32.78
CA LEU A 136 -0.80 -21.12 -33.46
C LEU A 136 -0.20 -20.42 -34.67
N LEU A 137 1.13 -20.36 -34.73
CA LEU A 137 1.80 -20.21 -36.01
C LEU A 137 1.38 -21.44 -36.80
N ASP A 138 0.51 -21.29 -37.80
CA ASP A 138 0.15 -22.40 -38.67
C ASP A 138 1.44 -23.00 -39.24
N ASP A 139 1.75 -24.24 -38.83
CA ASP A 139 2.89 -25.03 -39.29
C ASP A 139 2.73 -25.51 -40.74
N LYS A 140 1.94 -24.81 -41.57
CA LYS A 140 1.83 -25.13 -42.98
C LYS A 140 2.94 -24.39 -43.73
N PRO A 141 4.06 -25.03 -44.10
CA PRO A 141 4.98 -24.42 -45.04
C PRO A 141 4.16 -24.17 -46.31
N ALA A 142 4.10 -22.92 -46.75
CA ALA A 142 3.53 -22.58 -48.04
C ALA A 142 4.22 -23.47 -49.09
N THR A 143 3.49 -24.46 -49.61
CA THR A 143 3.90 -25.32 -50.72
C THR A 143 4.03 -24.41 -51.94
N GLY A 144 5.20 -23.81 -52.11
CA GLY A 144 5.43 -22.82 -53.15
C GLY A 144 6.48 -21.76 -52.88
N SER A 145 7.59 -22.03 -52.17
CA SER A 145 8.84 -21.31 -52.46
C SER A 145 10.05 -22.08 -51.95
N LYS A 146 10.93 -22.50 -52.87
CA LYS A 146 12.28 -22.93 -52.54
C LYS A 146 13.13 -21.69 -52.25
N THR A 147 12.93 -21.05 -51.10
CA THR A 147 13.91 -20.09 -50.58
C THR A 147 14.00 -20.23 -49.07
N LYS A 148 14.91 -21.10 -48.62
CA LYS A 148 15.32 -21.16 -47.21
C LYS A 148 16.02 -19.85 -46.86
N ALA A 149 15.35 -18.97 -46.11
CA ALA A 149 16.01 -17.92 -45.36
C ALA A 149 15.31 -17.75 -44.00
N ARG A 150 15.73 -18.64 -43.08
CA ARG A 150 15.68 -18.57 -41.62
C ARG A 150 15.47 -17.14 -41.08
N LEU A 151 14.22 -16.78 -40.74
CA LEU A 151 13.96 -15.59 -39.92
C LEU A 151 14.48 -15.85 -38.51
N LYS A 152 15.69 -15.36 -38.23
CA LYS A 152 16.17 -15.19 -36.86
C LYS A 152 15.27 -14.14 -36.21
N ARG A 153 14.64 -14.50 -35.08
CA ARG A 153 13.99 -13.53 -34.19
C ARG A 153 15.05 -12.51 -33.76
N GLN A 154 15.03 -11.31 -34.35
CA GLN A 154 15.71 -10.17 -33.76
C GLN A 154 14.83 -9.67 -32.62
N VAL A 155 15.29 -9.90 -31.39
CA VAL A 155 14.83 -9.14 -30.24
C VAL A 155 15.36 -7.73 -30.44
N ILE A 156 14.49 -6.80 -30.83
CA ILE A 156 14.84 -5.38 -30.86
C ILE A 156 14.82 -4.92 -29.40
N TYR A 157 16.01 -4.84 -28.80
CA TYR A 157 16.20 -4.08 -27.58
C TYR A 157 16.09 -2.61 -27.98
N LEU A 158 14.98 -1.95 -27.63
CA LEU A 158 14.86 -0.51 -27.79
C LEU A 158 15.79 0.14 -26.77
N ASP A 159 16.91 0.67 -27.25
CA ASP A 159 17.79 1.55 -26.49
C ASP A 159 17.06 2.89 -26.27
N PRO A 160 16.76 3.28 -25.02
CA PRO A 160 16.02 4.50 -24.71
C PRO A 160 16.77 5.80 -25.07
N SER A 161 18.04 5.72 -25.50
CA SER A 161 18.87 6.91 -25.77
C SER A 161 18.81 7.46 -27.20
N SER A 162 18.14 6.80 -28.16
CA SER A 162 18.21 7.19 -29.60
C SER A 162 17.00 7.93 -30.19
N LEU A 163 16.04 8.38 -29.38
CA LEU A 163 14.88 9.11 -29.88
C LEU A 163 15.25 10.54 -30.32
N LYS A 164 15.69 10.71 -31.57
CA LYS A 164 15.70 12.00 -32.26
C LYS A 164 14.27 12.41 -32.61
N SER A 165 13.91 13.61 -32.21
CA SER A 165 12.68 14.31 -32.50
C SER A 165 12.60 14.66 -33.99
N THR A 166 11.65 14.06 -34.70
CA THR A 166 11.21 14.60 -36.00
C THR A 166 9.69 14.57 -36.06
N SER A 167 9.14 15.78 -36.18
CA SER A 167 7.74 16.14 -36.22
C SER A 167 7.11 15.85 -37.60
N SER A 168 5.91 15.26 -37.60
CA SER A 168 4.85 15.59 -38.56
C SER A 168 3.51 14.97 -38.11
N ALA A 169 2.50 15.80 -37.91
CA ALA A 169 1.11 15.44 -37.60
C ALA A 169 0.24 15.53 -38.87
N PRO A 170 -1.08 15.23 -38.85
CA PRO A 170 -1.84 14.29 -38.02
C PRO A 170 -2.65 13.28 -38.89
N SER A 171 -3.05 12.13 -38.32
CA SER A 171 -4.24 11.43 -38.83
C SER A 171 -5.12 10.96 -37.66
N THR A 172 -6.41 11.24 -37.80
CA THR A 172 -7.44 11.16 -36.78
C THR A 172 -7.92 9.71 -36.60
N SER A 173 -7.65 9.13 -35.41
CA SER A 173 -8.52 8.11 -34.83
C SER A 173 -8.25 8.03 -33.32
N ALA A 174 -9.18 8.59 -32.55
CA ALA A 174 -9.08 8.70 -31.10
C ALA A 174 -9.34 7.33 -30.44
N ARG A 175 -8.27 6.65 -30.03
CA ARG A 175 -8.33 5.65 -28.96
C ARG A 175 -7.26 5.97 -27.91
N LYS A 176 -7.74 6.47 -26.77
CA LYS A 176 -6.95 6.84 -25.59
C LYS A 176 -6.15 5.62 -25.10
N ARG A 177 -4.85 5.58 -25.35
CA ARG A 177 -3.90 4.74 -24.60
C ARG A 177 -3.64 5.45 -23.28
N CYS A 178 -4.16 4.91 -22.20
CA CYS A 178 -3.69 5.25 -20.86
C CYS A 178 -2.42 4.42 -20.62
N VAL A 179 -1.27 5.09 -20.68
CA VAL A 179 0.02 4.53 -20.27
C VAL A 179 0.16 4.86 -18.79
N TYR A 180 0.05 3.86 -17.91
CA TYR A 180 0.55 4.00 -16.55
C TYR A 180 2.01 3.58 -16.53
N SER A 181 2.88 4.57 -16.38
CA SER A 181 4.27 4.43 -15.96
C SER A 181 4.30 3.90 -14.51
N PHE A 182 4.83 2.71 -14.32
CA PHE A 182 5.28 2.24 -13.01
C PHE A 182 6.53 3.04 -12.63
N ILE A 183 6.42 3.91 -11.63
CA ILE A 183 7.58 4.43 -10.91
C ILE A 183 7.75 3.56 -9.67
N THR A 184 8.73 2.68 -9.74
CA THR A 184 9.42 2.14 -8.57
C THR A 184 10.46 3.18 -8.14
N SER A 185 10.34 3.73 -6.93
CA SER A 185 11.50 4.34 -6.26
C SER A 185 11.83 3.52 -5.03
N VAL A 186 13.02 2.93 -5.11
CA VAL A 186 13.83 2.42 -4.01
C VAL A 186 14.27 3.61 -3.14
N VAL A 187 14.54 3.25 -1.88
CA VAL A 187 14.99 4.04 -0.74
C VAL A 187 16.33 4.74 -1.00
N ASN A 188 16.47 5.97 -0.49
CA ASN A 188 17.60 6.35 0.37
C ASN A 188 17.07 7.28 1.47
#